data_AF-A0A938B3X0-F1
#
_entry.id   AF-A0A938B3X0-F1
#
_cell.length_a   1.000
_cell.length_b   1.000
_cell.length_c   1.000
_cell.angle_alpha   90.00
_cell.angle_beta   90.00
_cell.angle_gamma   90.00
#
_symmetry.space_group_name_H-M   'P 1'
#
loop_
_entity.id
_entity.type
_entity.pdbx_description
1 polymer ?
#
loop_
_entity_poly.entity_id
_entity_poly.type
_entity_poly.pdbx_seq_one_letter_code
_entity_poly.pdbx_strand_id
1 'polypeptide(L)'
;MIVDCRLFFQSSIDNPPSFDSPYGDRMFIFMHEMSIVESILATVLKEAEKYQVHKVNSIQLKVGKLWQIIPDTLQFCYSVATQGTIAEGSEMVMVQTPIVAKCKRCRGRFEVENYFFICPDCQVADAEVIAGDELIIETIETEN
;
A
#
# COMPACT_ATOMS: atom_id res chain seq x y z
N MET A 1 -6.29 18.80 -25.44
CA MET A 1 -5.47 17.64 -25.84
C MET A 1 -5.89 16.50 -24.92
N ILE A 2 -6.66 15.55 -25.44
CA ILE A 2 -7.10 14.37 -24.68
C ILE A 2 -5.89 13.44 -24.64
N VAL A 3 -5.27 13.32 -23.47
CA VAL A 3 -4.25 12.30 -23.23
C VAL A 3 -5.02 11.01 -22.94
N ASP A 4 -5.16 10.16 -23.94
CA ASP A 4 -5.81 8.87 -23.82
C ASP A 4 -4.93 7.94 -22.96
N CYS A 5 -5.30 7.72 -21.70
CA CYS A 5 -4.59 6.85 -20.77
C CYS A 5 -4.40 5.41 -21.29
N ARG A 6 -5.15 4.95 -22.32
CA ARG A 6 -4.93 3.62 -22.91
C ARG A 6 -3.60 3.53 -23.66
N LEU A 7 -3.12 4.64 -24.22
CA LEU A 7 -1.86 4.66 -24.98
C LEU A 7 -0.63 4.61 -24.05
N PHE A 8 -0.71 5.19 -22.85
CA PHE A 8 0.37 5.13 -21.85
C PHE A 8 0.52 3.72 -21.25
N PHE A 9 -0.60 3.01 -21.08
CA PHE A 9 -0.60 1.61 -20.67
C PHE A 9 0.03 0.70 -21.73
N GLN A 10 -0.21 0.97 -23.02
CA GLN A 10 0.40 0.20 -24.11
C GLN A 10 1.92 0.40 -24.20
N SER A 11 2.43 1.64 -24.10
CA SER A 11 3.88 1.88 -24.21
C SER A 11 4.72 1.28 -23.08
N SER A 12 4.13 1.07 -21.90
CA SER A 12 4.81 0.43 -20.75
C SER A 12 4.75 -1.11 -20.80
N ILE A 13 3.77 -1.66 -21.53
CA ILE A 13 3.68 -3.10 -21.86
C ILE A 13 4.67 -3.45 -22.98
N ASP A 14 4.88 -2.54 -23.94
CA ASP A 14 5.66 -2.81 -25.16
C ASP A 14 7.19 -2.75 -24.96
N ASN A 15 7.69 -2.18 -23.87
CA ASN A 15 9.14 -2.17 -23.58
C ASN A 15 9.46 -2.21 -22.08
N PRO A 16 9.19 -3.33 -21.38
CA PRO A 16 9.63 -3.50 -20.00
C PRO A 16 11.16 -3.49 -19.94
N PRO A 17 11.78 -2.95 -18.87
CA PRO A 17 13.22 -3.07 -18.68
C PRO A 17 13.60 -4.56 -18.77
N SER A 18 14.49 -4.89 -19.71
CA SER A 18 14.85 -6.27 -20.02
C SER A 18 15.46 -6.93 -18.79
N PHE A 19 14.66 -7.78 -18.15
CA PHE A 19 15.07 -8.54 -16.98
C PHE A 19 14.59 -9.97 -17.17
N ASP A 20 15.45 -10.77 -17.77
CA ASP A 20 15.26 -12.19 -18.02
C ASP A 20 15.04 -12.91 -16.67
N SER A 21 13.80 -13.34 -16.40
CA SER A 21 13.48 -14.21 -15.25
C SER A 21 12.31 -15.15 -15.58
N PRO A 22 12.39 -16.45 -15.20
CA PRO A 22 11.49 -17.50 -15.67
C PRO A 22 10.20 -17.71 -14.84
N TYR A 23 9.83 -16.80 -13.93
CA TYR A 23 8.60 -16.94 -13.11
C TYR A 23 7.66 -15.74 -13.36
N GLY A 24 6.56 -16.01 -14.06
CA GLY A 24 5.50 -15.05 -14.35
C GLY A 24 4.56 -14.85 -13.16
N ASP A 25 4.30 -13.58 -12.82
CA ASP A 25 3.11 -13.05 -12.13
C ASP A 25 3.22 -11.52 -11.88
N ARG A 26 3.92 -10.77 -12.76
CA ARG A 26 4.20 -9.34 -12.56
C ARG A 26 3.01 -8.40 -12.81
N MET A 27 2.04 -8.81 -13.63
CA MET A 27 0.85 -7.98 -13.92
C MET A 27 -0.11 -7.90 -12.72
N PHE A 28 -0.29 -8.99 -11.98
CA PHE A 28 -1.24 -9.06 -10.87
C PHE A 28 -0.86 -8.16 -9.69
N ILE A 29 0.43 -8.16 -9.34
CA ILE A 29 1.01 -7.30 -8.30
C ILE A 29 0.81 -5.83 -8.69
N PHE A 30 1.23 -5.42 -9.90
CA PHE A 30 1.04 -4.04 -10.32
C PHE A 30 -0.43 -3.58 -10.26
N MET A 31 -1.39 -4.44 -10.62
CA MET A 31 -2.82 -4.15 -10.49
C MET A 31 -3.29 -4.03 -9.03
N HIS A 32 -2.78 -4.87 -8.12
CA HIS A 32 -3.12 -4.82 -6.69
C HIS A 32 -2.66 -3.50 -6.06
N GLU A 33 -1.37 -3.18 -6.16
CA GLU A 33 -0.77 -1.97 -5.61
C GLU A 33 -1.34 -0.69 -6.24
N MET A 34 -1.62 -0.68 -7.55
CA MET A 34 -2.24 0.46 -8.22
C MET A 34 -3.65 0.74 -7.66
N SER A 35 -4.47 -0.29 -7.44
CA SER A 35 -5.82 -0.10 -6.88
C SER A 35 -5.79 0.47 -5.45
N ILE A 36 -4.78 0.10 -4.66
CA ILE A 36 -4.56 0.64 -3.31
C ILE A 36 -4.19 2.12 -3.41
N VAL A 37 -3.23 2.45 -4.27
CA VAL A 37 -2.79 3.82 -4.49
C VAL A 37 -3.93 4.72 -4.96
N GLU A 38 -4.76 4.26 -5.90
CA GLU A 38 -5.91 5.02 -6.38
C GLU A 38 -6.90 5.33 -5.25
N SER A 39 -7.16 4.34 -4.38
CA SER A 39 -8.04 4.53 -3.21
C SER A 39 -7.47 5.53 -2.20
N ILE A 40 -6.16 5.46 -1.94
CA ILE A 40 -5.45 6.40 -1.06
C ILE A 40 -5.51 7.80 -1.64
N LEU A 41 -5.12 7.96 -2.92
CA LEU A 41 -5.08 9.25 -3.59
C LEU A 41 -6.46 9.89 -3.66
N ALA A 42 -7.51 9.12 -3.98
CA ALA A 42 -8.88 9.61 -3.96
C ALA A 42 -9.29 10.15 -2.57
N THR A 43 -8.88 9.48 -1.50
CA THR A 43 -9.13 9.93 -0.12
C THR A 43 -8.38 11.22 0.19
N VAL A 44 -7.11 11.29 -0.18
CA VAL A 44 -6.23 12.45 0.06
C VAL A 44 -6.75 13.67 -0.69
N LEU A 45 -7.06 13.54 -1.98
CA LEU A 45 -7.56 14.64 -2.81
C LEU A 45 -8.90 15.16 -2.28
N LYS A 46 -9.78 14.25 -1.83
CA LYS A 46 -11.07 14.61 -1.23
C LYS A 46 -10.89 15.40 0.07
N GLU A 47 -9.95 15.02 0.94
CA GLU A 47 -9.66 15.79 2.15
C GLU A 47 -9.00 17.13 1.82
N ALA A 48 -8.03 17.15 0.91
CA ALA A 48 -7.34 18.36 0.47
C ALA A 48 -8.30 19.42 -0.10
N GLU A 49 -9.33 19.01 -0.85
CA GLU A 49 -10.36 19.91 -1.36
C GLU A 49 -11.11 20.65 -0.23
N LYS A 50 -11.44 19.95 0.87
CA LYS A 50 -12.15 20.57 2.01
C LYS A 50 -11.36 21.70 2.66
N TYR A 51 -10.03 21.59 2.65
CA TYR A 51 -9.11 22.54 3.25
C TYR A 51 -8.49 23.51 2.22
N GLN A 52 -8.94 23.47 0.96
CA GLN A 52 -8.41 24.29 -0.14
C GLN A 52 -6.89 24.17 -0.31
N VAL A 53 -6.37 22.97 -0.08
CA VAL A 53 -4.94 22.69 -0.22
C VAL A 53 -4.56 22.69 -1.69
N HIS A 54 -3.50 23.43 -2.02
CA HIS A 54 -2.97 23.51 -3.39
C HIS A 54 -1.80 22.57 -3.65
N LYS A 55 -1.15 22.06 -2.61
CA LYS A 55 -0.02 21.15 -2.71
C LYS A 55 0.11 20.24 -1.49
N VAL A 56 0.28 18.95 -1.75
CA VAL A 56 0.65 17.94 -0.75
C VAL A 56 2.17 17.77 -0.81
N ASN A 57 2.81 17.71 0.36
CA ASN A 57 4.26 17.50 0.49
C ASN A 57 4.60 16.05 0.84
N SER A 58 3.85 15.46 1.75
CA SER A 58 4.06 14.08 2.14
C SER A 58 2.76 13.41 2.60
N ILE A 59 2.72 12.08 2.47
CA ILE A 59 1.67 11.22 2.96
C ILE A 59 2.32 10.09 3.76
N GLN A 60 1.96 9.98 5.03
CA GLN A 60 2.37 8.86 5.87
C GLN A 60 1.27 7.81 5.92
N LEU A 61 1.62 6.57 5.58
CA LEU A 61 0.75 5.41 5.64
C LEU A 61 1.21 4.45 6.74
N LYS A 62 0.26 4.01 7.56
CA LYS A 62 0.43 2.82 8.39
C LYS A 62 -0.11 1.61 7.66
N VAL A 63 0.78 0.65 7.39
CA VAL A 63 0.50 -0.53 6.59
C VAL A 63 0.78 -1.79 7.40
N GLY A 64 -0.25 -2.57 7.66
CA GLY A 64 -0.17 -3.87 8.27
C GLY A 64 0.39 -4.92 7.32
N LYS A 65 1.27 -5.80 7.82
CA LYS A 65 1.90 -6.86 7.02
C LYS A 65 0.92 -7.87 6.39
N LEU A 66 -0.34 -7.95 6.84
CA LEU A 66 -1.36 -8.79 6.20
C LEU A 66 -1.75 -8.32 4.81
N TRP A 67 -1.55 -7.04 4.49
CA TRP A 67 -1.80 -6.52 3.15
C TRP A 67 -0.79 -7.02 2.13
N GLN A 68 0.35 -7.57 2.56
CA GLN A 68 1.41 -8.11 1.70
C GLN A 68 1.90 -7.14 0.61
N ILE A 69 1.76 -5.83 0.86
CA ILE A 69 2.16 -4.78 -0.07
C ILE A 69 3.67 -4.82 -0.27
N ILE A 70 4.09 -4.76 -1.54
CA ILE A 70 5.50 -4.60 -1.91
C ILE A 70 5.83 -3.10 -1.90
N PRO A 71 6.68 -2.61 -0.98
CA PRO A 71 6.92 -1.18 -0.80
C PRO A 71 7.36 -0.48 -2.09
N ASP A 72 8.32 -1.07 -2.81
CA ASP A 72 8.86 -0.48 -4.03
C ASP A 72 7.81 -0.39 -5.15
N THR A 73 6.92 -1.38 -5.24
CA THR A 73 5.82 -1.36 -6.21
C THR A 73 4.78 -0.32 -5.84
N LEU A 74 4.40 -0.23 -4.56
CA LEU A 74 3.44 0.80 -4.12
C LEU A 74 3.98 2.21 -4.38
N GLN A 75 5.25 2.47 -4.07
CA GLN A 75 5.89 3.76 -4.35
C GLN A 75 5.92 4.07 -5.84
N PHE A 76 6.21 3.08 -6.68
CA PHE A 76 6.16 3.26 -8.13
C PHE A 76 4.75 3.59 -8.61
N CYS A 77 3.74 2.79 -8.22
CA CYS A 77 2.34 3.05 -8.55
C CYS A 77 1.90 4.45 -8.08
N TYR A 78 2.33 4.86 -6.88
CA TYR A 78 2.06 6.20 -6.35
C TYR A 78 2.66 7.31 -7.22
N SER A 79 3.91 7.17 -7.64
CA SER A 79 4.57 8.14 -8.52
C SER A 79 3.88 8.27 -9.88
N VAL A 80 3.25 7.20 -10.37
CA VAL A 80 2.47 7.20 -11.62
C VAL A 80 1.10 7.84 -11.40
N ALA A 81 0.37 7.43 -10.36
CA ALA A 81 -0.98 7.88 -10.09
C ALA A 81 -1.08 9.37 -9.68
N THR A 82 -0.02 9.92 -9.08
CA THR A 82 0.00 11.31 -8.61
C THR A 82 0.26 12.33 -9.72
N GLN A 83 0.69 11.91 -10.91
CA GLN A 83 0.98 12.82 -12.03
C GLN A 83 -0.26 13.65 -12.41
N GLY A 84 -0.07 14.95 -12.58
CA GLY A 84 -1.13 15.91 -12.88
C GLY A 84 -2.05 16.24 -11.71
N THR A 85 -1.72 15.81 -10.48
CA THR A 85 -2.50 16.10 -9.27
C THR A 85 -1.72 17.02 -8.32
N ILE A 86 -2.38 17.55 -7.29
CA ILE A 86 -1.73 18.34 -6.23
C ILE A 86 -0.76 17.54 -5.35
N ALA A 87 -0.72 16.22 -5.51
CA ALA A 87 0.21 15.32 -4.83
C ALA A 87 1.39 14.91 -5.73
N GLU A 88 1.49 15.43 -6.96
CA GLU A 88 2.63 15.19 -7.83
C GLU A 88 3.94 15.63 -7.13
N GLY A 89 4.91 14.72 -7.08
CA GLY A 89 6.22 14.97 -6.47
C GLY A 89 6.24 14.94 -4.93
N SER A 90 5.13 14.57 -4.28
CA SER A 90 5.09 14.39 -2.82
C SER A 90 5.72 13.07 -2.37
N GLU A 91 6.17 13.01 -1.13
CA GLU A 91 6.79 11.82 -0.54
C GLU A 91 5.72 10.87 0.05
N MET A 92 5.84 9.57 -0.22
CA MET A 92 5.06 8.55 0.47
C MET A 92 5.92 7.80 1.48
N VAL A 93 5.61 7.98 2.76
CA VAL A 93 6.28 7.30 3.87
C VAL A 93 5.41 6.14 4.34
N MET A 94 5.97 4.93 4.42
CA MET A 94 5.27 3.74 4.93
C MET A 94 5.85 3.28 6.26
N VAL A 95 4.97 3.14 7.25
CA VAL A 95 5.26 2.54 8.55
C VAL A 95 4.61 1.17 8.61
N GLN A 96 5.44 0.11 8.55
CA GLN A 96 4.94 -1.26 8.58
C GLN A 96 4.60 -1.72 10.00
N THR A 97 3.41 -2.32 10.15
CA THR A 97 2.96 -2.91 11.41
C THR A 97 3.01 -4.44 11.33
N PRO A 98 3.66 -5.14 12.29
CA PRO A 98 3.71 -6.59 12.30
C PRO A 98 2.33 -7.21 12.52
N ILE A 99 2.17 -8.45 12.08
CA ILE A 99 0.95 -9.22 12.34
C ILE A 99 1.01 -9.68 13.80
N VAL A 100 0.05 -9.25 14.60
CA VAL A 100 -0.07 -9.70 15.99
C VAL A 100 -1.39 -10.43 16.14
N ALA A 101 -1.32 -11.62 16.71
CA ALA A 101 -2.49 -12.44 17.00
C ALA A 101 -2.63 -12.67 18.51
N LYS A 102 -3.87 -12.92 18.93
CA LYS A 102 -4.22 -13.29 20.30
C LYS A 102 -4.84 -14.68 20.29
N CYS A 103 -4.26 -15.60 21.05
CA CYS A 103 -4.82 -16.94 21.19
C CYS A 103 -6.16 -16.88 21.94
N LYS A 104 -7.21 -17.51 21.40
CA LYS A 104 -8.52 -17.52 22.08
C LYS A 104 -8.55 -18.42 23.32
N ARG A 105 -7.61 -19.38 23.41
CA ARG A 105 -7.49 -20.32 24.54
C ARG A 105 -6.77 -19.71 25.74
N CYS A 106 -5.50 -19.32 25.61
CA CYS A 106 -4.72 -18.75 26.72
C CYS A 106 -4.79 -17.22 26.81
N ARG A 107 -5.34 -16.54 25.81
CA ARG A 107 -5.36 -15.06 25.69
C ARG A 107 -3.98 -14.41 25.55
N GLY A 108 -2.93 -15.21 25.40
CA GLY A 108 -1.59 -14.74 25.08
C GLY A 108 -1.54 -14.06 23.72
N ARG A 109 -0.72 -13.00 23.61
CA ARG A 109 -0.45 -12.28 22.36
C ARG A 109 0.89 -12.76 21.81
N PHE A 110 0.96 -12.92 20.49
CA PHE A 110 2.19 -13.32 19.82
C PHE A 110 2.26 -12.66 18.44
N GLU A 111 3.47 -12.34 18.02
CA GLU A 111 3.74 -11.94 16.64
C GLU A 111 3.64 -13.17 15.73
N VAL A 112 3.00 -12.99 14.58
CA VAL A 112 2.82 -14.06 13.59
C VAL A 112 3.94 -13.95 12.56
N GLU A 113 4.84 -14.94 12.57
CA GLU A 113 5.90 -15.08 11.59
C GLU A 113 5.48 -16.06 10.48
N ASN A 114 5.85 -15.77 9.23
CA ASN A 114 5.59 -16.62 8.07
C ASN A 114 4.12 -17.09 7.94
N TYR A 115 3.17 -16.28 8.41
CA TYR A 115 1.74 -16.56 8.42
C TYR A 115 1.34 -17.83 9.22
N PHE A 116 2.16 -18.25 10.19
CA PHE A 116 1.81 -19.34 11.10
C PHE A 116 1.03 -18.83 12.32
N PHE A 117 -0.30 -18.92 12.26
CA PHE A 117 -1.21 -18.52 13.33
C PHE A 117 -1.34 -19.58 14.45
N ILE A 118 -0.22 -20.15 14.87
CA ILE A 118 -0.17 -21.16 15.93
C ILE A 118 0.35 -20.50 17.20
N CYS A 119 -0.45 -20.57 18.28
CA CYS A 119 -0.02 -20.01 19.56
C CYS A 119 1.22 -20.75 20.08
N PRO A 120 2.33 -20.06 20.41
CA PRO A 120 3.55 -20.71 20.89
C PRO A 120 3.37 -21.41 22.24
N ASP A 121 2.46 -20.92 23.10
CA ASP A 121 2.22 -21.48 24.42
C ASP A 121 1.26 -22.67 24.40
N CYS A 122 0.21 -22.58 23.59
CA CYS A 122 -0.86 -23.59 23.55
C CYS A 122 -0.72 -24.61 22.42
N GLN A 123 0.07 -24.29 21.38
CA GLN A 123 0.18 -25.05 20.14
C GLN A 123 -1.16 -25.28 19.42
N VAL A 124 -2.12 -24.36 19.62
CA VAL A 124 -3.44 -24.38 18.97
C VAL A 124 -3.50 -23.29 17.90
N ALA A 125 -4.02 -23.65 16.73
CA ALA A 125 -4.32 -22.74 15.63
C ALA A 125 -5.72 -22.08 15.79
N ASP A 126 -5.96 -21.48 16.95
CA ASP A 126 -7.19 -20.72 17.22
C ASP A 126 -6.81 -19.36 17.82
N ALA A 127 -6.54 -18.42 16.91
CA ALA A 127 -6.12 -17.08 17.22
C ALA A 127 -6.96 -16.06 16.44
N GLU A 128 -7.14 -14.88 17.05
CA GLU A 128 -7.71 -13.70 16.40
C GLU A 128 -6.59 -12.73 16.05
N VAL A 129 -6.61 -12.17 14.84
CA VAL A 129 -5.71 -11.06 14.48
C VAL A 129 -6.14 -9.83 15.26
N ILE A 130 -5.18 -9.14 15.86
CA ILE A 130 -5.41 -7.91 16.63
C ILE A 130 -4.56 -6.72 16.17
N ALA A 131 -3.59 -6.95 15.28
CA ALA A 131 -2.83 -5.93 14.56
C ALA A 131 -2.21 -6.53 13.29
N GLY A 132 -1.82 -5.66 12.36
CA GLY A 132 -1.19 -6.04 11.09
C GLY A 132 -2.15 -6.09 9.91
N ASP A 133 -3.41 -5.68 10.06
CA ASP A 133 -4.41 -5.51 8.98
C ASP A 133 -4.67 -4.03 8.64
N GLU A 134 -3.85 -3.11 9.15
CA GLU A 134 -4.03 -1.68 8.96
C GLU A 134 -3.72 -1.23 7.53
N LEU A 135 -4.54 -0.34 6.97
CA LEU A 135 -4.19 0.46 5.80
C LEU A 135 -4.76 1.85 6.04
N ILE A 136 -3.96 2.70 6.68
CA ILE A 136 -4.42 3.97 7.26
C ILE A 136 -3.51 5.09 6.79
N ILE A 137 -4.10 6.19 6.31
CA ILE A 137 -3.39 7.45 6.13
C ILE A 137 -3.24 8.10 7.51
N GLU A 138 -2.04 8.09 8.08
CA GLU A 138 -1.77 8.65 9.40
C GLU A 138 -1.61 10.16 9.36
N THR A 139 -0.98 10.70 8.31
CA THR A 139 -0.70 12.12 8.19
C THR A 139 -0.64 12.54 6.72
N ILE A 140 -1.13 13.74 6.44
CA ILE A 140 -0.99 14.42 5.15
C ILE A 140 -0.35 15.77 5.47
N GLU A 141 0.88 15.99 5.01
CA GLU A 141 1.56 17.28 5.15
C GLU A 141 1.33 18.11 3.89
N THR A 142 1.06 19.40 4.07
CA THR A 142 0.66 20.31 2.98
C THR A 142 1.39 21.63 3.08
N GLU A 143 1.57 22.32 1.96
CA GLU A 143 2.03 23.72 1.94
C GLU A 143 0.81 24.65 1.89
N ASN A 144 0.89 25.75 2.64
CA ASN A 144 0.00 26.89 2.51
C ASN A 144 0.62 27.94 1.59
#